data_AF-A0A8J3KW50-F1
#
_entry.id   AF-A0A8J3KW50-F1
#
_cell.length_a   1.000
_cell.length_b   1.000
_cell.length_c   1.000
_cell.angle_alpha   90.00
_cell.angle_beta   90.00
_cell.angle_gamma   90.00
#
_symmetry.space_group_name_H-M   'P 1'
#
loop_
_entity.id
_entity.type
_entity.pdbx_description
1 polymer ?
#
loop_
_entity_poly.entity_id
_entity_poly.type
_entity_poly.pdbx_seq_one_letter_code
_entity_poly.pdbx_strand_id
1 'polypeptide(L)' 'MDAPISEPVFLRYAQAQAAYGTHLLAVHRRDLSGCCCHCGRSHPCGHRVHGARLLAHYADWPRDGPDGG' A
#
# COMPACT_ATOMS: atom_id res chain seq x y z
N MET A 1 -8.14 25.44 -9.01
CA MET A 1 -6.83 24.77 -8.97
C MET A 1 -6.57 24.43 -7.53
N ASP A 2 -6.52 23.15 -7.18
CA ASP A 2 -6.10 22.74 -5.84
C ASP A 2 -4.66 23.17 -5.60
N ALA A 3 -4.38 23.70 -4.41
CA ALA A 3 -3.02 24.04 -4.02
C ALA A 3 -2.15 22.76 -4.04
N PRO A 4 -0.88 22.85 -4.46
CA PRO A 4 0.02 21.70 -4.41
C PRO A 4 0.14 21.19 -2.97
N ILE A 5 0.06 19.87 -2.80
CA ILE A 5 0.23 19.22 -1.51
C ILE A 5 1.67 19.46 -1.04
N SER A 6 1.83 19.96 0.20
CA SER A 6 3.16 20.11 0.79
C SER A 6 3.87 18.76 0.96
N GLU A 7 5.19 18.74 0.80
CA GLU A 7 6.00 17.52 0.92
C GLU A 7 5.75 16.74 2.23
N PRO A 8 5.66 17.35 3.43
CA PRO A 8 5.37 16.61 4.66
C PRO A 8 4.00 15.92 4.65
N VAL A 9 3.00 16.54 4.03
CA VAL A 9 1.65 15.95 3.88
C VAL A 9 1.71 14.77 2.90
N PHE A 10 2.45 14.91 1.81
CA PHE A 10 2.66 13.84 0.86
C PHE A 10 3.41 12.65 1.47
N LEU A 11 4.47 12.88 2.26
CA LEU A 11 5.23 11.81 2.92
C LEU A 11 4.36 11.02 3.91
N ARG A 12 3.54 11.71 4.72
CA ARG A 12 2.57 11.03 5.62
C ARG A 12 1.56 10.20 4.84
N TYR A 13 1.07 10.73 3.71
CA TYR A 13 0.18 9.99 2.82
C TYR A 13 0.87 8.76 2.23
N ALA A 14 2.09 8.89 1.72
CA ALA A 14 2.87 7.78 1.16
C ALA A 14 3.09 6.67 2.20
N GLN A 15 3.43 7.03 3.44
CA GLN A 15 3.58 6.08 4.54
C GLN A 15 2.27 5.35 4.83
N ALA A 16 1.14 6.07 4.88
CA ALA A 16 -0.17 5.46 5.08
C ALA A 16 -0.54 4.49 3.93
N GLN A 17 -0.24 4.86 2.69
CA GLN A 17 -0.46 4.01 1.52
C GLN A 17 0.41 2.75 1.54
N ALA A 18 1.69 2.87 1.90
CA ALA A 18 2.59 1.73 2.05
C ALA A 18 2.10 0.77 3.15
N ALA A 19 1.72 1.31 4.32
CA ALA A 19 1.16 0.51 5.42
C ALA A 19 -0.14 -0.20 5.02
N TYR A 20 -1.01 0.48 4.29
CA TYR A 20 -2.23 -0.13 3.76
C TYR A 20 -1.92 -1.22 2.73
N GLY A 21 -0.93 -1.01 1.85
CA GLY A 21 -0.44 -2.01 0.92
C GLY A 21 0.05 -3.28 1.62
N THR A 22 0.86 -3.14 2.67
CA THR A 22 1.29 -4.26 3.51
C THR A 22 0.10 -4.99 4.13
N HIS A 23 -0.88 -4.26 4.69
CA HIS A 23 -2.08 -4.86 5.26
C HIS A 23 -2.84 -5.69 4.23
N LEU A 24 -3.09 -5.14 3.03
CA LEU A 24 -3.78 -5.85 1.95
C LEU A 24 -3.05 -7.14 1.54
N LEU A 25 -1.72 -7.11 1.42
CA LEU A 25 -0.95 -8.31 1.08
C LEU A 25 -0.98 -9.38 2.17
N ALA A 26 -1.05 -8.97 3.44
CA ALA A 26 -1.11 -9.86 4.59
C ALA A 26 -2.46 -10.58 4.70
N VAL A 27 -3.57 -9.86 4.51
CA VAL A 27 -4.92 -10.43 4.66
C VAL A 27 -5.42 -11.12 3.40
N HIS A 28 -5.01 -10.67 2.20
CA HIS A 28 -5.42 -11.28 0.93
C HIS A 28 -4.43 -12.35 0.43
N ARG A 29 -4.44 -13.52 1.08
CA ARG A 29 -3.61 -14.70 0.74
C ARG A 29 -4.38 -15.76 -0.05
N ARG A 30 -3.65 -16.62 -0.76
CA ARG A 30 -4.18 -17.78 -1.49
C ARG A 30 -4.57 -18.88 -0.49
N ASP A 31 -5.73 -19.48 -0.66
CA ASP A 31 -6.14 -20.70 0.04
C ASP A 31 -5.78 -21.96 -0.78
N LEU A 32 -6.30 -23.13 -0.37
CA LEU A 32 -6.07 -24.40 -1.07
C LEU A 32 -6.93 -24.55 -2.34
N SER A 33 -8.00 -23.76 -2.50
CA SER A 33 -8.88 -23.79 -3.68
C SER A 33 -8.38 -22.90 -4.82
N GLY A 34 -7.34 -22.10 -4.59
CA GLY A 34 -6.85 -21.09 -5.53
C GLY A 34 -7.60 -19.76 -5.42
N CYS A 35 -8.48 -19.61 -4.43
CA CYS A 35 -9.19 -18.38 -4.12
C CYS A 35 -8.47 -17.60 -3.03
N CYS A 36 -8.82 -16.32 -2.90
CA CYS A 36 -8.36 -15.47 -1.83
C CYS A 36 -9.17 -15.76 -0.56
N CYS A 37 -8.51 -16.07 0.54
CA CYS A 37 -9.19 -16.45 1.79
C CYS A 37 -10.03 -15.33 2.41
N HIS A 38 -9.77 -14.05 2.07
CA HIS A 38 -10.47 -12.91 2.66
C HIS A 38 -11.69 -12.46 1.86
N CYS A 39 -11.64 -12.55 0.52
CA CYS A 39 -12.72 -12.05 -0.34
C CYS A 39 -13.33 -13.10 -1.27
N GLY A 40 -12.87 -14.36 -1.22
CA GLY A 40 -13.43 -15.48 -1.99
C GLY A 40 -13.19 -15.43 -3.51
N ARG A 41 -12.54 -14.39 -4.03
CA ARG A 41 -12.23 -14.26 -5.46
C ARG A 41 -10.98 -15.05 -5.84
N SER A 42 -10.85 -15.44 -7.10
CA SER A 42 -9.64 -16.08 -7.63
C SER A 42 -8.38 -15.29 -7.29
N HIS A 43 -7.34 -16.01 -6.85
CA HIS A 43 -6.07 -15.41 -6.47
C HIS A 43 -5.14 -15.27 -7.69
N PRO A 44 -4.41 -14.14 -7.85
CA PRO A 44 -4.43 -12.97 -6.97
C PRO A 44 -5.69 -12.12 -7.18
N CYS A 45 -6.36 -11.77 -6.08
CA CYS A 45 -7.54 -10.90 -6.15
C CYS A 45 -7.13 -9.43 -6.33
N GLY A 46 -8.06 -8.60 -6.81
CA GLY A 46 -7.83 -7.17 -7.06
C GLY A 46 -7.20 -6.41 -5.89
N HIS A 47 -7.65 -6.67 -4.65
CA HIS A 47 -7.07 -6.04 -3.45
C HIS A 47 -5.61 -6.43 -3.20
N ARG A 48 -5.22 -7.69 -3.45
CA ARG A 48 -3.82 -8.11 -3.34
C ARG A 48 -2.97 -7.40 -4.40
N VAL A 49 -3.45 -7.33 -5.63
CA VAL A 49 -2.77 -6.62 -6.72
C VAL A 49 -2.65 -5.13 -6.39
N HIS A 50 -3.70 -4.53 -5.85
CA HIS A 50 -3.67 -3.14 -5.39
C HIS A 50 -2.64 -2.92 -4.28
N GLY A 51 -2.60 -3.78 -3.26
CA GLY A 51 -1.60 -3.69 -2.19
C GLY A 51 -0.16 -3.80 -2.70
N ALA A 52 0.10 -4.70 -3.67
CA ALA A 52 1.40 -4.80 -4.32
C ALA A 52 1.78 -3.51 -5.07
N ARG A 53 0.82 -2.87 -5.75
CA ARG A 53 1.03 -1.59 -6.44
C ARG A 53 1.31 -0.44 -5.47
N LEU A 54 0.61 -0.40 -4.34
CA LEU A 54 0.85 0.61 -3.30
C LEU A 54 2.28 0.51 -2.75
N LEU A 55 2.75 -0.69 -2.45
CA LEU A 55 4.13 -0.88 -2.00
C LEU A 55 5.15 -0.52 -3.08
N ALA A 56 4.96 -1.00 -4.31
CA ALA A 56 5.88 -0.68 -5.41
C ALA A 56 5.98 0.83 -5.69
N HIS A 57 4.93 1.60 -5.39
CA HIS A 57 4.91 3.04 -5.64
C HIS A 57 5.32 3.87 -4.42
N TYR A 58 4.97 3.44 -3.20
CA TYR A 58 5.12 4.26 -1.98
C TYR A 58 6.20 3.78 -0.99
N ALA A 59 6.71 2.55 -1.10
CA ALA A 59 7.60 1.99 -0.06
C ALA A 59 8.96 2.69 0.05
N ASP A 60 9.47 3.24 -1.05
CA ASP A 60 10.80 3.85 -1.12
C ASP A 60 10.80 5.36 -0.86
N TRP A 61 9.63 5.97 -0.61
CA TRP A 61 9.58 7.37 -0.25
C TRP A 61 10.18 7.56 1.16
N PRO A 62 11.05 8.57 1.35
CA PRO A 62 11.81 8.73 2.57
C PRO A 62 10.90 8.80 3.79
N ARG A 63 11.27 8.05 4.83
CA ARG A 63 10.54 8.00 6.09
C ARG A 63 10.79 9.25 6.94
N ASP A 64 11.91 9.92 6.69
CA ASP A 64 12.37 11.13 7.36
C ASP A 64 12.15 12.36 6.49
N GLY A 65 11.43 13.34 7.05
CA GLY A 65 11.50 14.71 6.58
C GLY A 65 12.88 15.32 6.90
N PRO A 66 13.16 16.54 6.42
CA PRO A 66 14.50 17.14 6.42
C PRO A 66 15.15 17.47 7.79
N ASP A 67 14.65 16.99 8.94
CA ASP A 67 15.14 17.36 10.28
C ASP A 67 15.67 16.17 11.12
N GLY A 68 16.28 15.18 10.47
CA GLY A 68 16.97 14.07 11.12
C GLY A 68 18.49 14.16 10.99
N GLY A 69 19.12 15.16 11.60
CA GLY A 69 20.59 15.35 11.62
C GLY A 69 21.04 16.51 12.48
#